data_AF-A0A2N6G765-F1
#
_entry.id   AF-A0A2N6G765-F1
#
_cell.length_a   1.000
_cell.length_b   1.000
_cell.length_c   1.000
_cell.angle_alpha   90.00
_cell.angle_beta   90.00
_cell.angle_gamma   90.00
#
_symmetry.space_group_name_H-M   'P 1'
#
loop_
_entity.id
_entity.type
_entity.pdbx_description
1 polymer ?
#
loop_
_entity_poly.entity_id
_entity_poly.type
_entity_poly.pdbx_seq_one_letter_code
_entity_poly.pdbx_strand_id
1 'polypeptide(L)' 'MKNIETQIDSLNLSYYVFDNENKVFKFDYDNEYESAKKELIKITYTLSKNNIKFDFLPNKYIVLYKQYTLVQKML' A
#
# COMPACT_ATOMS: atom_id res chain seq x y z
N MET A 1 7.60 -4.30 -14.33
CA MET A 1 7.32 -3.33 -13.24
C MET A 1 8.28 -3.63 -12.10
N LYS A 2 9.02 -2.68 -11.53
CA LYS A 2 9.42 -2.85 -10.11
C LYS A 2 8.11 -2.61 -9.34
N ASN A 3 7.32 -3.67 -9.25
CA ASN A 3 5.90 -3.60 -8.91
C ASN A 3 5.81 -3.25 -7.42
N ILE A 4 5.09 -2.19 -7.06
CA ILE A 4 4.82 -1.85 -5.66
C ILE A 4 4.28 -3.08 -4.92
N GLU A 5 3.44 -3.84 -5.60
CA GLU A 5 2.97 -5.16 -5.19
C GLU A 5 4.13 -6.07 -4.73
N THR A 6 5.17 -6.28 -5.54
CA THR A 6 6.33 -7.11 -5.15
C THR A 6 7.09 -6.56 -3.93
N GLN A 7 7.12 -5.23 -3.75
CA GLN A 7 7.74 -4.63 -2.56
C GLN A 7 6.89 -4.85 -1.32
N ILE A 8 5.57 -4.76 -1.44
CA ILE A 8 4.65 -4.98 -0.32
C ILE A 8 4.49 -6.47 -0.03
N ASP A 9 4.47 -7.35 -1.04
CA ASP A 9 4.44 -8.81 -0.90
C ASP A 9 5.62 -9.31 -0.07
N SER A 10 6.79 -8.69 -0.23
CA SER A 10 7.99 -9.03 0.56
C SER A 10 7.82 -8.78 2.07
N LEU A 11 6.80 -8.02 2.48
CA LEU A 11 6.52 -7.74 3.89
C LEU A 11 5.72 -8.86 4.58
N ASN A 12 5.30 -9.90 3.83
CA ASN A 12 4.55 -11.06 4.31
C ASN A 12 3.34 -10.66 5.18
N LEU A 13 2.40 -9.94 4.57
CA LEU A 13 1.21 -9.35 5.18
C LEU A 13 -0.04 -10.16 4.79
N SER A 14 -1.05 -10.20 5.65
CA SER A 14 -2.22 -11.09 5.55
C SER A 14 -3.57 -10.37 5.65
N TYR A 15 -3.60 -9.13 6.11
CA TYR A 15 -4.81 -8.36 6.43
C TYR A 15 -5.04 -7.19 5.47
N TYR A 16 -4.52 -7.31 4.25
CA TYR A 16 -4.71 -6.33 3.20
C TYR A 16 -4.91 -6.98 1.83
N VAL A 17 -5.60 -6.27 0.94
CA VAL A 17 -5.77 -6.61 -0.48
C VAL A 17 -5.33 -5.41 -1.30
N PHE A 18 -4.49 -5.64 -2.31
CA PHE A 18 -4.13 -4.61 -3.28
C PHE A 18 -5.04 -4.68 -4.51
N ASP A 19 -5.87 -3.65 -4.68
CA ASP A 19 -6.63 -3.39 -5.90
C ASP A 19 -5.70 -2.70 -6.91
N ASN A 20 -5.09 -3.50 -7.79
CA ASN A 20 -4.09 -3.03 -8.74
C ASN A 20 -4.67 -2.12 -9.84
N GLU A 21 -5.96 -2.24 -10.15
CA GLU A 21 -6.67 -1.42 -11.14
C GLU A 21 -6.81 0.01 -10.62
N ASN A 22 -7.30 0.14 -9.38
CA ASN A 22 -7.52 1.43 -8.74
C ASN A 22 -6.30 1.94 -7.97
N LYS A 23 -5.26 1.12 -7.83
CA LYS A 23 -4.05 1.37 -7.01
C LYS A 23 -4.39 1.66 -5.54
N VAL A 24 -5.24 0.81 -4.97
CA VAL A 24 -5.75 0.97 -3.61
C VAL A 24 -5.37 -0.21 -2.74
N PHE A 25 -4.84 0.04 -1.54
CA PHE A 25 -4.74 -0.97 -0.50
C PHE A 25 -5.99 -0.91 0.38
N LYS A 26 -6.70 -2.03 0.45
CA LYS A 26 -7.88 -2.24 1.30
C LYS A 26 -7.47 -3.13 2.46
N PHE A 27 -7.85 -2.79 3.68
CA PHE A 27 -7.47 -3.52 4.89
C PHE A 27 -8.69 -4.17 5.53
N ASP A 28 -8.55 -5.39 6.02
CA ASP A 28 -9.62 -6.09 6.76
C ASP A 28 -9.55 -5.73 8.24
N TYR A 29 -10.39 -4.78 8.66
CA TYR A 29 -10.49 -4.35 10.05
C TYR A 29 -11.57 -5.08 10.85
N ASP A 30 -12.42 -5.87 10.21
CA ASP A 30 -13.62 -6.41 10.83
C ASP A 30 -13.30 -7.64 11.68
N ASN A 31 -12.33 -8.46 11.24
CA ASN A 31 -11.93 -9.66 11.96
C ASN A 31 -10.70 -9.45 12.85
N GLU A 32 -9.77 -8.58 12.45
CA GLU A 32 -8.40 -8.55 13.00
C GLU A 32 -7.83 -7.11 13.07
N TYR A 33 -8.56 -6.22 13.76
CA TYR A 33 -8.28 -4.78 13.82
C TYR A 33 -6.82 -4.40 14.16
N GLU A 34 -6.25 -4.99 15.22
CA GLU A 34 -4.88 -4.68 15.65
C GLU A 34 -3.83 -5.20 14.66
N SER A 35 -4.08 -6.36 14.05
CA SER A 35 -3.22 -6.94 13.04
C SER A 35 -3.24 -6.08 11.76
N ALA A 36 -4.42 -5.72 11.26
CA ALA A 36 -4.59 -4.83 10.11
C ALA A 36 -3.96 -3.45 10.33
N LYS A 37 -4.05 -2.90 11.54
CA LYS A 37 -3.38 -1.63 11.91
C LYS A 37 -1.86 -1.73 11.84
N LYS A 38 -1.27 -2.85 12.27
CA LYS A 38 0.18 -3.07 12.14
C LYS A 38 0.61 -3.14 10.69
N GLU A 39 -0.19 -3.79 9.84
CA GLU A 39 0.11 -3.87 8.40
C GLU A 39 -0.01 -2.52 7.71
N LEU A 40 -1.02 -1.73 8.05
CA LEU A 40 -1.17 -0.35 7.59
C LEU A 40 0.11 0.45 7.87
N ILE A 41 0.66 0.35 9.08
CA ILE A 41 1.90 1.04 9.45
C ILE A 41 3.08 0.54 8.60
N LYS A 42 3.21 -0.77 8.40
CA LYS A 42 4.31 -1.33 7.57
C LYS A 42 4.22 -0.88 6.11
N ILE A 43 3.02 -0.88 5.53
CA ILE A 43 2.78 -0.44 4.16
C ILE A 43 3.09 1.05 4.02
N THR A 44 2.52 1.90 4.88
CA THR A 44 2.73 3.37 4.82
C THR A 44 4.18 3.75 5.06
N TYR A 45 4.88 3.07 5.96
CA TYR A 45 6.33 3.23 6.15
C TYR A 45 7.11 2.89 4.87
N THR A 46 6.78 1.77 4.23
CA THR A 46 7.45 1.31 3.00
C THR A 46 7.21 2.27 1.84
N LEU A 47 5.96 2.74 1.67
CA LEU A 47 5.62 3.74 0.66
C LEU A 47 6.41 5.05 0.90
N SER A 48 6.42 5.55 2.13
CA SER A 48 7.14 6.77 2.52
C SER A 48 8.64 6.64 2.28
N LYS A 49 9.25 5.51 2.69
CA LYS A 49 10.69 5.22 2.50
C LYS A 49 11.08 5.21 1.02
N ASN A 50 10.16 4.83 0.14
CA ASN A 50 10.37 4.80 -1.30
C ASN A 50 9.89 6.08 -2.02
N ASN A 51 9.55 7.14 -1.28
CA ASN A 51 9.03 8.40 -1.82
C ASN A 51 7.76 8.23 -2.69
N ILE A 52 6.96 7.20 -2.42
CA ILE A 52 5.68 6.98 -3.09
C ILE A 52 4.63 7.80 -2.36
N LYS A 53 3.97 8.72 -3.06
CA LYS A 53 2.88 9.51 -2.50
C LYS A 53 1.59 8.69 -2.42
N PHE A 54 0.89 8.83 -1.31
CA PHE A 54 -0.38 8.18 -1.04
C PHE A 54 -1.27 9.06 -0.17
N ASP A 55 -2.58 8.81 -0.22
CA ASP A 55 -3.56 9.40 0.68
C ASP A 55 -4.31 8.33 1.46
N PHE A 56 -4.81 8.72 2.63
CA PHE A 56 -5.76 7.92 3.39
C PHE A 56 -7.19 8.30 3.02
N LEU A 57 -7.98 7.30 2.67
CA LEU A 57 -9.42 7.47 2.51
C LEU A 57 -10.15 7.24 3.84
N PRO A 58 -11.34 7.85 4.02
CA PRO A 58 -12.17 7.68 5.22
C PRO A 58 -12.49 6.22 5.56
N ASN A 59 -12.55 5.36 4.54
CA ASN A 59 -12.84 3.94 4.67
C ASN A 59 -11.60 3.11 5.08
N LYS A 60 -10.58 3.76 5.65
CA LYS A 60 -9.32 3.16 6.07
C LYS A 60 -8.56 2.46 4.92
N TYR A 61 -8.68 3.02 3.71
CA TYR A 61 -7.92 2.58 2.55
C TYR A 61 -6.74 3.51 2.30
N ILE A 62 -5.72 2.99 1.62
CA ILE A 62 -4.63 3.80 1.09
C ILE A 62 -4.78 3.86 -0.43
N VAL A 63 -4.80 5.06 -1.00
CA VAL A 63 -4.79 5.26 -2.46
C VAL A 63 -3.41 5.73 -2.88
N LEU A 64 -2.87 5.13 -3.93
CA LEU A 64 -1.61 5.55 -4.53
C LEU A 64 -1.87 6.49 -5.71
N TYR A 65 -1.06 7.55 -5.79
CA TYR A 65 -1.09 8.46 -6.92
C TYR A 65 -0.47 7.80 -8.16
N LYS A 66 -1.23 7.68 -9.27
CA LYS A 66 -0.81 7.01 -10.51
C LYS A 66 0.58 7.46 -11.00
N GLN A 67 0.87 8.76 -10.95
CA GLN A 67 2.15 9.34 -11.40
C GLN A 67 3.38 8.89 -10.59
N TYR A 68 3.19 8.37 -9.37
CA TYR A 68 4.27 7.86 -8.51
C TYR A 68 4.27 6.33 -8.37
N THR A 69 3.22 5.65 -8.86
CA THR A 69 3.21 4.17 -8.98
C THR A 69 4.02 3.68 -10.17
N LEU A 70 4.19 4.53 -11.17
CA LEU A 70 5.22 4.37 -12.18
C LEU A 70 6.48 4.97 -11.58
N VAL A 71 7.36 4.14 -11.03
CA VAL A 71 8.76 4.55 -10.83
C VAL A 71 9.26 4.91 -12.22
N GLN A 72 9.21 6.20 -12.52
CA GLN A 72 9.86 6.80 -13.66
C GLN A 72 11.29 6.27 -13.62
N LYS A 73 11.62 5.51 -14.67
CA LYS A 73 12.97 5.41 -15.19
C LYS A 73 13.41 6.85 -15.46
N MET A 74 13.93 7.54 -14.45
CA MET A 74 14.76 8.70 -14.71
C MET A 74 16.19 8.18 -14.80
N LEU A 75 16.75 8.50 -15.96
CA LEU A 75 18.07 8.25 -16.52
C LEU A 75 19.22 8.29 -15.52
#